data_AF-A0A1H8UZ61-F1
#
_entry.id   AF-A0A1H8UZ61-F1
#
_cell.length_a   1.000
_cell.length_b   1.000
_cell.length_c   1.000
_cell.angle_alpha   90.00
_cell.angle_beta   90.00
_cell.angle_gamma   90.00
#
_symmetry.space_group_name_H-M   'P 1'
#
loop_
_entity.id
_entity.type
_entity.pdbx_description
1 polymer ?
#
loop_
_entity_poly.entity_id
_entity_poly.type
_entity_poly.pdbx_seq_one_letter_code
_entity_poly.pdbx_strand_id
1 'polypeptide(L)'
;MLDPECARMADSYSENFLSDTDAVLTEFQSNVSAIAEPMDDQVFHVVGSVVLALNEVNDRYETSTFDTDEREQLCVFIDEVLTEHGIDVAGLAARHRISRYEITDRWRRW
;
A
#
# COMPACT_ATOMS: atom_id res chain seq x y z
N MET A 1 6.68 -2.02 -22.35
CA MET A 1 5.82 -3.06 -22.92
C MET A 1 5.55 -4.01 -21.77
N LEU A 2 4.36 -3.93 -21.16
CA LEU A 2 3.97 -4.83 -20.07
C LEU A 2 3.90 -6.26 -20.62
N ASP A 3 4.40 -7.22 -19.86
CA ASP A 3 4.34 -8.63 -20.23
C ASP A 3 2.88 -9.07 -20.47
N PRO A 4 2.60 -9.82 -21.55
CA PRO A 4 1.24 -10.25 -21.91
C PRO A 4 0.61 -11.19 -20.87
N GLU A 5 1.43 -11.76 -19.99
CA GLU A 5 1.01 -12.55 -18.83
C GLU A 5 0.51 -11.67 -17.66
N CYS A 6 1.09 -10.49 -17.44
CA CYS A 6 0.53 -9.46 -16.55
C CYS A 6 -0.83 -8.94 -17.06
N ALA A 7 -0.99 -8.80 -18.38
CA ALA A 7 -2.25 -8.36 -18.98
C ALA A 7 -3.37 -9.44 -18.96
N ARG A 8 -3.02 -10.71 -18.75
CA ARG A 8 -3.98 -11.83 -18.77
C ARG A 8 -4.60 -12.14 -17.40
N MET A 9 -3.97 -11.73 -16.29
CA MET A 9 -4.56 -11.85 -14.94
C MET A 9 -5.46 -10.67 -14.57
N ALA A 10 -5.25 -9.51 -15.18
CA ALA A 10 -6.14 -8.35 -15.07
C ALA A 10 -7.58 -8.60 -15.60
N ASP A 11 -7.83 -9.71 -16.30
CA ASP A 11 -9.13 -10.09 -16.88
C ASP A 11 -10.06 -10.82 -15.88
N SER A 12 -9.70 -10.96 -14.59
CA SER A 12 -10.54 -11.69 -13.64
C SER A 12 -10.72 -11.09 -12.24
N TYR A 13 -10.32 -9.83 -12.03
CA TYR A 13 -10.71 -9.13 -10.82
C TYR A 13 -12.17 -8.67 -10.93
N SER A 14 -12.95 -8.97 -9.89
CA SER A 14 -14.30 -8.41 -9.81
C SER A 14 -14.21 -6.89 -9.72
N GLU A 15 -15.11 -6.17 -10.40
CA GLU A 15 -15.17 -4.69 -10.35
C GLU A 15 -15.23 -4.18 -8.91
N ASN A 16 -15.88 -4.93 -8.01
CA ASN A 16 -15.94 -4.63 -6.59
C ASN A 16 -14.57 -4.71 -5.89
N PHE A 17 -13.72 -5.69 -6.24
CA PHE A 17 -12.37 -5.82 -5.67
C PHE A 17 -11.49 -4.62 -6.06
N LEU A 18 -11.55 -4.24 -7.35
CA LEU A 18 -10.84 -3.06 -7.84
C LEU A 18 -11.36 -1.78 -7.21
N SER A 19 -12.68 -1.63 -7.10
CA SER A 19 -13.31 -0.46 -6.48
C SER A 19 -12.98 -0.35 -4.99
N ASP A 20 -12.97 -1.46 -4.24
CA ASP A 20 -12.59 -1.46 -2.83
C ASP A 20 -11.10 -1.13 -2.65
N THR A 21 -10.24 -1.68 -3.53
CA THR A 21 -8.81 -1.37 -3.52
C THR A 21 -8.56 0.11 -3.82
N ASP A 22 -9.20 0.66 -4.86
CA ASP A 22 -9.10 2.06 -5.24
C ASP A 22 -9.58 3.01 -4.12
N ALA A 23 -10.67 2.65 -3.44
CA ALA A 23 -11.17 3.39 -2.28
C ALA A 23 -10.13 3.44 -1.14
N VAL A 24 -9.50 2.31 -0.84
CA VAL A 24 -8.45 2.22 0.19
C VAL A 24 -7.22 3.07 -0.18
N LEU A 25 -6.78 3.02 -1.44
CA LEU A 25 -5.63 3.80 -1.90
C LEU A 25 -5.94 5.31 -1.94
N THR A 26 -7.16 5.68 -2.34
CA THR A 26 -7.64 7.08 -2.35
C THR A 26 -7.72 7.64 -0.93
N GLU A 27 -8.25 6.87 0.02
CA GLU A 27 -8.29 7.26 1.42
C GLU A 27 -6.88 7.44 1.99
N PHE A 28 -5.96 6.53 1.67
CA PHE A 28 -4.55 6.65 2.05
C PHE A 28 -3.91 7.94 1.54
N GLN A 29 -4.05 8.27 0.25
CA GLN A 29 -3.53 9.52 -0.32
C GLN A 29 -4.12 10.75 0.38
N SER A 30 -5.42 10.73 0.69
CA SER A 30 -6.08 11.81 1.43
C SER A 30 -5.52 11.96 2.85
N ASN A 31 -5.32 10.84 3.55
CA ASN A 31 -4.73 10.81 4.88
C ASN A 31 -3.30 11.32 4.88
N VAL A 32 -2.47 10.93 3.91
CA VAL A 32 -1.10 11.43 3.74
C VAL A 32 -1.09 12.93 3.44
N SER A 33 -2.00 13.40 2.57
CA SER A 33 -2.15 14.83 2.25
C SER A 33 -2.55 15.69 3.47
N ALA A 34 -3.25 15.10 4.43
CA ALA A 34 -3.67 15.77 5.66
C ALA A 34 -2.53 15.87 6.71
N ILE A 35 -1.39 15.21 6.49
CA ILE A 35 -0.23 15.29 7.37
C ILE A 35 0.50 16.62 7.11
N ALA A 36 0.21 17.62 7.94
CA ALA A 36 0.90 18.91 7.88
C ALA A 36 2.32 18.87 8.48
N GLU A 37 2.54 18.03 9.51
CA GLU A 37 3.84 17.81 10.15
C GLU A 37 4.07 16.30 10.30
N PRO A 38 4.94 15.67 9.49
CA PRO A 38 5.09 14.23 9.48
C PRO A 38 5.85 13.74 10.71
N MET A 39 5.08 13.36 11.73
CA MET A 39 5.58 12.63 12.89
C MET A 39 5.66 11.12 12.57
N ASP A 40 6.71 10.45 13.08
CA ASP A 40 6.93 9.02 12.84
C ASP A 40 5.69 8.18 13.13
N ASP A 41 5.07 8.37 14.30
CA ASP A 41 3.87 7.63 14.70
C ASP A 41 2.67 7.88 13.76
N GLN A 42 2.54 9.10 13.24
CA GLN A 42 1.45 9.44 12.31
C GLN A 42 1.68 8.76 10.95
N VAL A 43 2.92 8.77 10.45
CA VAL A 43 3.27 8.08 9.21
C VAL A 43 3.06 6.57 9.35
N PHE A 44 3.56 5.96 10.44
CA PHE A 44 3.34 4.54 10.70
C PHE A 44 1.86 4.19 10.87
N HIS A 45 1.05 5.08 11.48
CA HIS A 45 -0.38 4.88 11.60
C HIS A 45 -1.05 4.84 10.23
N VAL A 46 -0.75 5.81 9.35
CA VAL A 46 -1.36 5.88 8.02
C VAL A 46 -0.91 4.71 7.13
N VAL A 47 0.37 4.33 7.19
CA VAL A 47 0.87 3.13 6.50
C VAL A 47 0.22 1.85 7.04
N GLY A 48 0.15 1.70 8.37
CA GLY A 48 -0.49 0.54 8.98
C GLY A 48 -1.97 0.45 8.60
N SER A 49 -2.67 1.58 8.55
CA SER A 49 -4.09 1.63 8.21
C SER A 49 -4.33 1.17 6.77
N VAL A 50 -3.54 1.63 5.80
CA VAL A 50 -3.69 1.21 4.39
C VAL A 50 -3.35 -0.28 4.21
N VAL A 51 -2.29 -0.79 4.84
CA VAL A 51 -1.91 -2.20 4.72
C VAL A 51 -2.96 -3.11 5.37
N LEU A 52 -3.52 -2.71 6.52
CA LEU A 52 -4.61 -3.45 7.17
C LEU A 52 -5.88 -3.45 6.31
N ALA A 53 -6.26 -2.31 5.73
CA ALA A 53 -7.41 -2.22 4.85
C ALA A 53 -7.21 -3.05 3.57
N LEU A 54 -6.00 -3.06 2.99
CA LEU A 54 -5.67 -3.94 1.86
C LEU A 54 -5.74 -5.43 2.24
N ASN A 55 -5.30 -5.81 3.45
CA ASN A 55 -5.49 -7.19 3.93
C ASN A 55 -6.99 -7.52 4.04
N GLU A 56 -7.83 -6.60 4.53
CA GLU A 56 -9.28 -6.83 4.61
C GLU A 56 -9.91 -6.98 3.23
N VAL A 57 -9.46 -6.21 2.23
CA VAL A 57 -9.90 -6.40 0.84
C VAL A 57 -9.43 -7.76 0.32
N ASN A 58 -8.18 -8.16 0.57
CA ASN A 58 -7.66 -9.46 0.17
C ASN A 58 -8.45 -10.63 0.79
N ASP A 59 -8.81 -10.54 2.07
CA ASP A 59 -9.58 -11.57 2.79
C ASP A 59 -11.07 -11.57 2.41
N ARG A 60 -11.61 -10.45 1.93
CA ARG A 60 -13.05 -10.28 1.62
C ARG A 60 -13.47 -11.05 0.37
N TYR A 61 -12.57 -11.27 -0.59
CA TYR A 61 -12.89 -11.87 -1.87
C TYR A 61 -12.23 -13.23 -2.03
N GLU A 62 -13.02 -14.31 -1.99
CA GLU A 62 -12.50 -15.70 -2.08
C GLU A 62 -11.84 -16.03 -3.43
N THR A 63 -12.16 -15.28 -4.49
CA THR A 63 -11.68 -15.52 -5.86
C THR A 63 -10.69 -14.46 -6.34
N SER A 64 -10.37 -13.46 -5.52
CA SER A 64 -9.54 -12.32 -5.90
C SER A 64 -8.59 -11.98 -4.77
N THR A 65 -7.32 -12.25 -4.97
CA THR A 65 -6.25 -12.01 -4.00
C THR A 65 -5.07 -11.38 -4.70
N PHE A 66 -4.37 -10.47 -4.04
CA PHE A 66 -3.16 -9.91 -4.60
C PHE A 66 -2.10 -11.01 -4.77
N ASP A 67 -1.54 -11.15 -5.97
CA ASP A 67 -0.37 -11.99 -6.24
C ASP A 67 0.92 -11.30 -5.80
N THR A 68 2.02 -12.04 -5.67
CA THR A 68 3.32 -11.55 -5.14
C THR A 68 3.82 -10.27 -5.82
N ASP A 69 3.66 -10.14 -7.14
CA ASP A 69 4.07 -8.94 -7.87
C ASP A 69 3.19 -7.72 -7.55
N GLU A 70 1.86 -7.89 -7.47
CA GLU A 70 0.93 -6.80 -7.15
C GLU A 70 1.12 -6.31 -5.73
N ARG A 71 1.32 -7.27 -4.84
CA ARG A 71 1.80 -7.15 -3.48
C ARG A 71 3.06 -6.27 -3.37
N GLU A 72 4.07 -6.49 -4.21
CA GLU A 72 5.27 -5.65 -4.28
C GLU A 72 4.97 -4.26 -4.88
N GLN A 73 4.13 -4.17 -5.92
CA GLN A 73 3.71 -2.91 -6.52
C GLN A 73 2.96 -2.01 -5.54
N LEU A 74 2.09 -2.57 -4.69
CA LEU A 74 1.40 -1.83 -3.63
C LEU A 74 2.38 -1.25 -2.60
N CYS A 75 3.42 -2.00 -2.23
CA CYS A 75 4.47 -1.50 -1.35
C CYS A 75 5.25 -0.33 -2.00
N VAL A 76 5.58 -0.45 -3.29
CA VAL A 76 6.23 0.65 -4.04
C VAL A 76 5.31 1.87 -4.09
N PHE A 77 4.03 1.70 -4.41
CA PHE A 77 3.06 2.78 -4.46
C PHE A 77 2.93 3.52 -3.11
N ILE A 78 2.86 2.79 -2.00
CA ILE A 78 2.80 3.40 -0.67
C ILE A 78 4.05 4.26 -0.39
N ASP A 79 5.23 3.74 -0.71
CA ASP A 79 6.50 4.46 -0.55
C ASP A 79 6.60 5.69 -1.47
N GLU A 80 6.16 5.58 -2.73
CA GLU A 80 6.11 6.68 -3.69
C GLU A 80 5.20 7.81 -3.19
N VAL A 81 3.96 7.50 -2.79
CA VAL A 81 3.01 8.49 -2.26
C VAL A 81 3.60 9.22 -1.05
N LEU A 82 4.19 8.50 -0.10
CA LEU A 82 4.82 9.14 1.06
C LEU A 82 5.95 10.09 0.64
N THR A 83 6.80 9.65 -0.29
CA THR A 83 7.92 10.43 -0.79
C THR A 83 7.45 11.66 -1.58
N GLU A 84 6.42 11.53 -2.41
CA GLU A 84 5.81 12.64 -3.18
C GLU A 84 5.21 13.71 -2.26
N HIS A 85 4.69 13.29 -1.10
CA HIS A 85 4.20 14.19 -0.06
C HIS A 85 5.31 14.76 0.84
N GLY A 86 6.59 14.54 0.51
CA GLY A 86 7.74 15.10 1.22
C GLY A 86 8.09 14.38 2.52
N ILE A 87 7.54 13.18 2.75
CA ILE A 87 7.85 12.37 3.93
C ILE A 87 9.19 11.67 3.69
N ASP A 88 10.15 11.89 4.58
CA ASP A 88 11.45 11.19 4.55
C ASP A 88 11.32 9.76 5.07
N VAL A 89 10.81 8.87 4.20
CA VAL A 89 10.63 7.44 4.46
C VAL A 89 11.96 6.77 4.84
N ALA A 90 13.05 7.14 4.17
CA ALA A 90 14.38 6.59 4.44
C ALA A 90 14.91 7.01 5.82
N GLY A 91 14.75 8.28 6.19
CA GLY A 91 15.09 8.78 7.52
C GLY A 91 14.22 8.18 8.61
N LEU A 92 12.92 8.00 8.36
CA LEU A 92 12.00 7.32 9.27
C LEU A 92 12.43 5.86 9.49
N ALA A 93 12.71 5.13 8.42
CA ALA A 93 13.21 3.74 8.50
C ALA A 93 14.51 3.66 9.33
N ALA A 94 15.46 4.58 9.07
CA ALA A 94 16.73 4.65 9.78
C ALA A 94 16.55 4.94 11.29
N ARG A 95 15.62 5.84 11.66
CA ARG A 95 15.28 6.14 13.06
C ARG A 95 14.76 4.90 13.80
N HIS A 96 14.01 4.05 13.09
CA HIS A 96 13.41 2.83 13.64
C HIS A 96 14.25 1.56 13.40
N ARG A 97 15.44 1.69 12.80
CA ARG A 97 16.37 0.60 12.47
C ARG A 97 15.77 -0.49 11.58
N ILE A 98 14.92 -0.09 10.66
CA ILE A 98 14.33 -0.95 9.64
C ILE A 98 14.71 -0.44 8.25
N SER A 99 14.58 -1.29 7.23
CA SER A 99 14.65 -0.87 5.83
C SER A 99 13.39 -0.10 5.43
N ARG A 100 13.49 0.81 4.45
CA ARG A 100 12.32 1.50 3.87
C ARG A 100 11.27 0.50 3.35
N TYR A 101 11.73 -0.63 2.83
CA TYR A 101 10.89 -1.70 2.30
C TYR A 101 10.26 -2.56 3.41
N GLU A 102 10.74 -2.45 4.65
CA GLU A 102 10.20 -3.17 5.81
C GLU A 102 9.15 -2.34 6.57
N ILE A 103 8.88 -1.10 6.13
CA ILE A 103 7.91 -0.22 6.79
C ILE A 103 6.50 -0.83 6.73
N THR A 104 6.12 -1.47 5.62
CA THR A 104 4.81 -2.13 5.47
C THR A 104 4.80 -3.56 6.04
N ASP A 105 5.97 -4.20 6.17
CA ASP A 105 6.10 -5.61 6.58
C ASP A 105 5.50 -5.90 7.95
N ARG A 106 5.45 -4.92 8.86
CA ARG A 106 4.87 -5.08 10.19
C ARG A 106 3.36 -5.43 10.17
N TRP A 107 2.63 -4.97 9.16
CA TRP A 107 1.19 -5.17 9.03
C TRP A 107 0.81 -6.12 7.90
N ARG A 108 1.79 -6.52 7.09
CA ARG A 108 1.64 -7.42 5.96
C ARG A 108 1.25 -8.81 6.47
N ARG A 109 -0.04 -9.12 6.36
CA ARG A 109 -0.59 -10.47 6.60
C ARG A 109 -0.94 -11.14 5.28
N TRP A 110 -1.53 -10.33 4.39
CA TRP A 110 -2.03 -10.65 3.07
C TRP A 110 -2.84 -11.93 2.98
#